data_AF-A0A6B3W0X9-F1
#
_entry.id   AF-A0A6B3W0X9-F1
#
_cell.length_a   1.000
_cell.length_b   1.000
_cell.length_c   1.000
_cell.angle_alpha   90.00
_cell.angle_beta   90.00
_cell.angle_gamma   90.00
#
_symmetry.space_group_name_H-M   'P 1'
#
loop_
_entity.id
_entity.type
_entity.pdbx_description
1 polymer ?
#
loop_
_entity_poly.entity_id
_entity_poly.type
_entity_poly.pdbx_seq_one_letter_code
_entity_poly.pdbx_strand_id
1 'polypeptide(L)'
;MSSEFNKKIDKSVIIAISIVVLMVAVITTVFVLMPLFGMYGLYNILAKFNFVEIQFYDRLSKNVVYFGFLLFVIYIVGVFVEILIKISIKMLKFETTKKVLVGSYVVQLSLSITIFKGIVEKSFSRIDLSWSGTILVFTVIYLFFYAISDDHKLIKKS
;
A
#
# COMPACT_ATOMS: atom_id res chain seq x y z
N MET A 1 49.78 30.54 -1.76
CA MET A 1 48.35 30.85 -1.52
C MET A 1 47.59 29.54 -1.60
N SER A 2 47.61 28.75 -0.52
CA SER A 2 46.96 27.43 -0.49
C SER A 2 46.74 27.01 0.97
N SER A 3 45.68 27.47 1.60
CA SER A 3 45.30 26.99 2.93
C SER A 3 43.79 27.04 3.12
N GLU A 4 43.03 26.33 2.29
CA GLU A 4 41.61 26.12 2.53
C GLU A 4 41.18 24.69 2.16
N PHE A 5 41.77 23.67 2.80
CA PHE A 5 41.23 22.30 2.71
C PHE A 5 41.43 21.51 4.00
N ASN A 6 41.06 22.09 5.15
CA ASN A 6 40.88 21.30 6.36
C ASN A 6 39.76 21.85 7.24
N LYS A 7 38.55 21.91 6.67
CA LYS A 7 37.33 22.15 7.44
C LYS A 7 37.05 20.88 8.25
N LYS A 8 37.44 20.86 9.53
CA LYS A 8 37.10 19.78 10.46
C LYS A 8 35.59 19.57 10.39
N ILE A 9 35.17 18.39 9.90
CA ILE A 9 33.76 18.04 9.81
C ILE A 9 33.21 18.09 11.23
N ASP A 10 32.22 18.95 11.44
CA ASP A 10 31.60 19.13 12.75
C ASP A 10 30.95 17.80 13.17
N LYS A 11 31.12 17.42 14.45
CA LYS A 11 30.54 16.20 15.01
C LYS A 11 29.01 16.18 14.85
N SER A 12 28.38 17.36 14.85
CA SER A 12 26.96 17.54 14.57
C SER A 12 26.56 17.02 13.18
N VAL A 13 27.38 17.28 12.16
CA VAL A 13 27.17 16.86 10.76
C VAL A 13 27.33 15.34 10.63
N ILE A 14 28.32 14.75 11.31
CA ILE A 14 28.53 13.29 11.30
C ILE A 14 27.34 12.56 11.94
N ILE A 15 26.82 13.09 13.06
CA ILE A 15 25.64 12.53 13.72
C ILE A 15 24.40 12.65 12.82
N ALA A 16 24.18 13.81 12.20
CA ALA A 16 23.07 14.02 11.28
C ALA A 16 23.11 13.06 10.08
N ILE A 17 24.27 12.91 9.44
CA ILE A 17 24.47 11.96 8.34
C ILE A 17 24.22 10.53 8.81
N SER A 18 24.73 10.15 9.99
CA SER A 18 24.53 8.81 10.56
C SER A 18 23.05 8.51 10.80
N ILE A 19 22.29 9.48 11.33
CA ILE A 19 20.85 9.34 11.53
C ILE A 19 20.12 9.16 10.20
N VAL A 20 20.44 9.97 9.19
CA VAL A 20 19.83 9.86 7.86
C VAL A 20 20.13 8.50 7.23
N VAL A 21 21.38 8.03 7.30
CA VAL A 21 21.76 6.71 6.79
C VAL A 21 21.00 5.60 7.52
N LEU A 22 20.86 5.70 8.84
CA LEU A 22 20.15 4.72 9.64
C LEU A 22 18.64 4.72 9.34
N MET A 23 18.03 5.90 9.15
CA MET A 23 16.65 6.02 8.70
C MET A 23 16.44 5.40 7.33
N VAL A 24 17.31 5.71 6.36
CA VAL A 24 17.24 5.12 5.01
C VAL A 24 17.39 3.60 5.08
N ALA A 25 18.30 3.09 5.91
CA ALA A 25 18.49 1.65 6.11
C ALA A 25 17.24 0.99 6.73
N VAL A 26 16.64 1.60 7.74
CA VAL A 26 15.40 1.12 8.36
C VAL A 26 14.25 1.14 7.36
N ILE A 27 14.05 2.24 6.63
CA ILE A 27 12.99 2.37 5.62
C ILE A 27 13.18 1.32 4.52
N THR A 28 14.40 1.14 4.02
CA THR A 28 14.71 0.14 2.98
C THR A 28 14.46 -1.27 3.50
N THR A 29 14.86 -1.56 4.74
CA THR A 29 14.64 -2.85 5.38
C THR A 29 13.15 -3.12 5.54
N VAL A 30 12.39 -2.17 6.07
CA VAL A 30 10.92 -2.28 6.17
C VAL A 30 10.30 -2.46 4.79
N PHE A 31 10.74 -1.73 3.77
CA PHE A 31 10.20 -1.83 2.41
C PHE A 31 10.49 -3.17 1.74
N VAL A 32 11.64 -3.79 2.00
CA VAL A 32 12.00 -5.12 1.49
C VAL A 32 11.31 -6.24 2.29
N LEU A 33 11.24 -6.07 3.60
CA LEU A 33 10.69 -7.05 4.53
C LEU A 33 9.17 -7.01 4.57
N MET A 34 8.51 -5.89 4.29
CA MET A 34 7.05 -5.76 4.33
C MET A 34 6.35 -6.63 3.28
N PRO A 35 6.79 -6.69 2.00
CA PRO A 35 6.30 -7.68 1.06
C PRO A 35 6.53 -9.09 1.59
N LEU A 36 7.73 -9.40 2.08
CA LEU A 36 8.08 -10.73 2.54
C LEU A 36 7.25 -11.16 3.77
N PHE A 37 7.36 -10.49 4.91
CA PHE A 37 6.62 -10.85 6.13
C PHE A 37 5.12 -10.61 6.02
N GLY A 38 4.70 -9.52 5.39
CA GLY A 38 3.30 -9.20 5.19
C GLY A 38 2.61 -10.26 4.35
N MET A 39 3.19 -10.63 3.21
CA MET A 39 2.61 -11.70 2.42
C MET A 39 2.82 -13.07 3.04
N TYR A 40 3.98 -13.44 3.59
CA TYR A 40 4.16 -14.77 4.18
C TYR A 40 3.22 -15.02 5.38
N GLY A 41 3.05 -14.02 6.26
CA GLY A 41 2.14 -14.12 7.40
C GLY A 41 0.68 -14.19 6.97
N LEU A 42 0.26 -13.26 6.10
CA LEU A 42 -1.11 -13.23 5.59
C LEU A 42 -1.41 -14.46 4.72
N TYR A 43 -0.46 -14.90 3.90
CA TYR A 43 -0.51 -16.12 3.10
C TYR A 43 -0.73 -17.34 3.98
N ASN A 44 0.04 -17.54 5.04
CA ASN A 44 -0.13 -18.72 5.90
C ASN A 44 -1.52 -18.77 6.55
N ILE A 45 -2.14 -17.63 6.83
CA ILE A 45 -3.51 -17.57 7.35
C ILE A 45 -4.50 -17.85 6.22
N LEU A 46 -4.37 -17.20 5.08
CA LEU A 46 -5.31 -17.32 3.95
C LEU A 46 -5.24 -18.67 3.25
N ALA A 47 -4.05 -19.25 3.12
CA ALA A 47 -3.81 -20.56 2.53
C ALA A 47 -4.46 -21.69 3.34
N LYS A 48 -4.53 -21.57 4.68
CA LYS A 48 -5.28 -22.54 5.53
C LYS A 48 -6.76 -22.62 5.18
N PHE A 49 -7.33 -21.55 4.62
CA PHE A 49 -8.72 -21.48 4.20
C PHE A 49 -8.90 -21.59 2.68
N ASN A 50 -7.84 -21.99 1.94
CA ASN A 50 -7.80 -22.00 0.47
C ASN A 50 -8.16 -20.66 -0.18
N PHE A 51 -7.90 -19.55 0.51
CA PHE A 51 -8.23 -18.23 0.00
C PHE A 51 -7.17 -17.66 -0.94
N VAL A 52 -5.93 -18.16 -0.85
CA VAL A 52 -4.78 -17.66 -1.60
C VAL A 52 -3.82 -18.80 -1.91
N GLU A 53 -3.37 -18.88 -3.16
CA GLU A 53 -2.22 -19.66 -3.60
C GLU A 53 -1.13 -18.69 -4.09
N ILE A 54 0.08 -18.78 -3.53
CA ILE A 54 1.23 -17.96 -3.93
C ILE A 54 2.40 -18.87 -4.24
N GLN A 55 2.93 -18.75 -5.45
CA GLN A 55 4.09 -19.52 -5.91
C GLN A 55 5.35 -18.65 -5.88
N PHE A 56 6.12 -18.75 -4.79
CA PHE A 56 7.38 -18.01 -4.65
C PHE A 56 8.45 -18.48 -5.65
N TYR A 57 9.31 -17.56 -6.09
CA TYR A 57 10.56 -17.86 -6.78
C TYR A 57 11.64 -18.31 -5.79
N ASP A 58 12.60 -19.11 -6.26
CA ASP A 58 13.75 -19.53 -5.44
C ASP A 58 14.67 -18.37 -5.03
N ARG A 59 14.77 -17.33 -5.89
CA ARG A 59 15.58 -16.15 -5.60
C ARG A 59 14.75 -15.09 -4.89
N LEU A 60 15.17 -14.71 -3.69
CA LEU A 60 14.56 -13.65 -2.88
C LEU A 60 14.38 -12.34 -3.67
N SER A 61 15.38 -11.93 -4.44
CA SER A 61 15.32 -10.69 -5.23
C SER A 61 14.18 -10.70 -6.25
N LYS A 62 13.88 -11.86 -6.86
CA LYS A 62 12.75 -12.00 -7.79
C LYS A 62 11.41 -11.88 -7.07
N ASN A 63 11.30 -12.44 -5.87
CA ASN A 63 10.09 -12.29 -5.04
C ASN A 63 9.88 -10.82 -4.67
N VAL A 64 10.90 -10.15 -4.14
CA VAL A 64 10.79 -8.74 -3.73
C VAL A 64 10.37 -7.86 -4.90
N VAL A 65 10.98 -8.03 -6.08
CA VAL A 65 10.61 -7.25 -7.27
C VAL A 65 9.20 -7.58 -7.74
N TYR A 66 8.86 -8.87 -7.86
CA TYR A 66 7.56 -9.30 -8.40
C TYR A 66 6.40 -8.85 -7.51
N PHE A 67 6.48 -9.15 -6.22
CA PHE A 67 5.42 -8.81 -5.29
C PHE A 67 5.46 -7.35 -4.83
N GLY A 68 6.64 -6.73 -4.80
CA GLY A 68 6.74 -5.28 -4.63
C GLY A 68 6.05 -4.54 -5.77
N PHE A 69 6.24 -5.00 -7.01
CA PHE A 69 5.55 -4.47 -8.18
C PHE A 69 4.04 -4.72 -8.12
N LEU A 70 3.59 -5.90 -7.67
CA LEU A 70 2.17 -6.15 -7.42
C LEU A 70 1.58 -5.13 -6.43
N LEU A 71 2.19 -4.96 -5.27
CA LEU A 71 1.72 -4.02 -4.25
C LEU A 71 1.69 -2.59 -4.78
N PHE A 72 2.69 -2.21 -5.57
CA PHE A 72 2.72 -0.93 -6.26
C PHE A 72 1.55 -0.77 -7.23
N VAL A 73 1.24 -1.77 -8.06
CA VAL A 73 0.10 -1.74 -8.97
C VAL A 73 -1.23 -1.67 -8.20
N ILE A 74 -1.40 -2.44 -7.12
CA ILE A 74 -2.59 -2.37 -6.25
C ILE A 74 -2.76 -0.95 -5.69
N TYR A 75 -1.68 -0.34 -5.20
CA TYR A 75 -1.70 1.03 -4.70
C TYR A 75 -2.11 2.03 -5.79
N ILE A 76 -1.54 1.94 -6.99
CA ILE A 76 -1.89 2.81 -8.12
C ILE A 76 -3.36 2.66 -8.50
N VAL A 77 -3.90 1.43 -8.54
CA VAL A 77 -5.33 1.20 -8.77
C VAL A 77 -6.18 1.88 -7.70
N GLY A 78 -5.83 1.71 -6.42
CA GLY A 78 -6.54 2.34 -5.31
C GLY A 78 -6.60 3.86 -5.42
N VAL A 79 -5.45 4.50 -5.66
CA VAL A 79 -5.34 5.95 -5.85
C VAL A 79 -6.12 6.43 -7.07
N PHE A 80 -6.04 5.69 -8.19
CA PHE A 80 -6.75 6.06 -9.41
C PHE A 80 -8.27 6.02 -9.21
N VAL A 81 -8.80 4.96 -8.59
CA VAL A 81 -10.23 4.85 -8.26
C VAL A 81 -10.65 5.95 -7.28
N GLU A 82 -9.83 6.27 -6.27
CA GLU A 82 -10.10 7.36 -5.33
C GLU A 82 -10.24 8.71 -6.04
N ILE A 83 -9.30 9.03 -6.94
CA ILE A 83 -9.33 10.26 -7.73
C ILE A 83 -10.59 10.32 -8.60
N LEU A 84 -10.94 9.22 -9.29
CA LEU A 84 -12.16 9.16 -10.10
C LEU A 84 -13.42 9.42 -9.28
N ILE A 85 -13.51 8.85 -8.08
CA ILE A 85 -14.66 9.05 -7.20
C ILE A 85 -14.72 10.49 -6.69
N LYS A 86 -13.59 11.07 -6.25
CA LYS A 86 -13.53 12.48 -5.81
C LYS A 86 -13.93 13.45 -6.93
N ILE A 87 -13.47 13.21 -8.15
CA ILE A 87 -13.87 13.98 -9.34
C ILE A 87 -15.38 13.82 -9.56
N SER A 88 -15.89 12.59 -9.52
CA SER A 88 -17.32 12.29 -9.74
C SER A 88 -18.22 13.00 -8.73
N ILE A 89 -17.88 12.95 -7.44
CA ILE A 89 -18.60 13.67 -6.36
C ILE A 89 -18.61 15.17 -6.62
N LYS A 90 -17.46 15.74 -7.00
CA LYS A 90 -17.31 17.18 -7.30
C LYS A 90 -18.12 17.59 -8.54
N MET A 91 -18.12 16.79 -9.59
CA MET A 91 -18.88 17.06 -10.83
C MET A 91 -20.38 16.98 -10.61
N LEU A 92 -20.85 16.01 -9.83
CA LEU A 92 -22.26 15.83 -9.48
C LEU A 92 -22.74 16.81 -8.40
N LYS A 93 -21.85 17.65 -7.87
CA LYS A 93 -22.12 18.62 -6.79
C LYS A 93 -22.77 17.96 -5.58
N PHE A 94 -22.41 16.71 -5.27
CA PHE A 94 -22.91 16.04 -4.08
C PHE A 94 -22.33 16.72 -2.83
N GLU A 95 -23.19 17.01 -1.87
CA GLU A 95 -22.75 17.45 -0.55
C GLU A 95 -21.97 16.34 0.13
N THR A 96 -20.80 16.67 0.68
CA THR A 96 -19.91 15.73 1.37
C THR A 96 -20.48 15.36 2.74
N THR A 97 -21.60 14.64 2.75
CA THR A 97 -22.24 14.10 3.95
C THR A 97 -21.60 12.77 4.34
N LYS A 98 -21.76 12.34 5.60
CA LYS A 98 -21.27 11.04 6.08
C LYS A 98 -21.75 9.87 5.21
N LYS A 99 -23.01 9.92 4.76
CA LYS A 99 -23.61 8.88 3.91
C LYS A 99 -22.94 8.80 2.55
N VAL A 100 -22.66 9.95 1.93
CA VAL A 100 -21.94 10.03 0.64
C VAL A 100 -20.50 9.53 0.80
N LEU A 101 -19.85 9.84 1.91
CA LEU A 101 -18.48 9.41 2.20
C LEU A 101 -18.39 7.88 2.43
N VAL A 102 -19.29 7.30 3.21
CA VAL A 102 -19.37 5.84 3.38
C VAL A 102 -19.73 5.17 2.06
N GLY A 103 -20.69 5.71 1.30
CA GLY A 103 -21.05 5.21 -0.01
C GLY A 103 -19.87 5.23 -1.00
N SER A 104 -19.08 6.31 -0.98
CA SER A 104 -17.88 6.40 -1.82
C SER A 104 -16.86 5.33 -1.48
N TYR A 105 -16.65 5.02 -0.20
CA TYR A 105 -15.76 3.94 0.23
C TYR A 105 -16.23 2.56 -0.26
N VAL A 106 -17.53 2.28 -0.17
CA VAL A 106 -18.12 1.02 -0.67
C VAL A 106 -17.95 0.89 -2.19
N VAL A 107 -18.19 1.96 -2.94
CA VAL A 107 -18.00 1.99 -4.39
C VAL A 107 -16.51 1.83 -4.74
N GLN A 108 -15.62 2.52 -4.03
CA GLN A 108 -14.17 2.44 -4.23
C GLN A 108 -13.66 1.02 -4.00
N LEU A 109 -14.09 0.38 -2.91
CA LEU A 109 -13.76 -1.01 -2.60
C LEU A 109 -14.26 -1.97 -3.69
N SER A 110 -15.51 -1.82 -4.12
CA SER A 110 -16.12 -2.67 -5.15
C SER A 110 -15.41 -2.55 -6.51
N LEU A 111 -15.10 -1.31 -6.93
CA LEU A 111 -14.34 -1.05 -8.16
C LEU A 111 -12.92 -1.58 -8.07
N SER A 112 -12.25 -1.38 -6.92
CA SER A 112 -10.89 -1.85 -6.71
C SER A 112 -10.80 -3.38 -6.78
N ILE A 113 -11.74 -4.10 -6.15
CA ILE A 113 -11.84 -5.57 -6.22
C ILE A 113 -12.06 -6.03 -7.66
N THR A 114 -12.98 -5.37 -8.38
CA THR A 114 -13.33 -5.73 -9.76
C THR A 114 -12.15 -5.52 -10.71
N ILE A 115 -11.47 -4.38 -10.61
CA ILE A 115 -10.26 -4.08 -11.41
C ILE A 115 -9.14 -5.06 -11.06
N PHE A 116 -8.96 -5.33 -9.76
CA PHE A 116 -7.94 -6.26 -9.31
C PHE A 116 -8.18 -7.67 -9.88
N LYS A 117 -9.38 -8.24 -9.70
CA LYS A 117 -9.70 -9.57 -10.23
C LYS A 117 -9.72 -9.63 -11.75
N GLY A 118 -10.24 -8.59 -12.39
CA GLY A 118 -10.45 -8.55 -13.82
C GLY A 118 -9.15 -8.39 -14.61
N ILE A 119 -8.20 -7.62 -14.07
CA ILE A 119 -7.02 -7.13 -14.80
C ILE A 119 -5.73 -7.44 -14.05
N VAL A 120 -5.61 -6.97 -12.80
CA VAL A 120 -4.34 -7.03 -12.07
C VAL A 120 -3.94 -8.48 -11.82
N GLU A 121 -4.74 -9.26 -11.11
CA GLU A 121 -4.40 -10.65 -10.76
C GLU A 121 -4.09 -11.50 -12.00
N LYS A 122 -4.86 -11.35 -13.09
CA LYS A 122 -4.60 -12.07 -14.35
C LYS A 122 -3.25 -11.73 -14.98
N SER A 123 -2.71 -10.55 -14.69
CA SER A 123 -1.39 -10.12 -15.14
C SER A 123 -0.26 -10.73 -14.29
N PHE A 124 -0.57 -11.30 -13.13
CA PHE A 124 0.38 -11.90 -12.20
C PHE A 124 0.15 -13.42 -12.09
N SER A 125 0.88 -14.19 -12.89
CA SER A 125 0.74 -15.67 -12.98
C SER A 125 1.07 -16.48 -11.72
N ARG A 126 1.64 -15.89 -10.68
CA ARG A 126 2.10 -16.61 -9.47
C ARG A 126 1.25 -16.35 -8.24
N ILE A 127 0.12 -15.68 -8.42
CA ILE A 127 -0.81 -15.35 -7.37
C ILE A 127 -2.18 -15.72 -7.88
N ASP A 128 -2.85 -16.59 -7.13
CA ASP A 128 -4.27 -16.86 -7.32
C ASP A 128 -4.98 -16.55 -6.00
N LEU A 129 -5.90 -15.58 -6.03
CA LEU A 129 -6.76 -15.28 -4.90
C LEU A 129 -8.15 -15.82 -5.20
N SER A 130 -8.75 -16.57 -4.29
CA SER A 130 -10.21 -16.79 -4.38
C SER A 130 -10.95 -15.44 -4.35
N TRP A 131 -12.14 -15.35 -4.94
CA TRP A 131 -12.97 -14.14 -4.85
C TRP A 131 -13.22 -13.70 -3.40
N SER A 132 -13.48 -14.64 -2.50
CA SER A 132 -13.61 -14.41 -1.07
C SER A 132 -12.32 -13.87 -0.45
N GLY A 133 -11.16 -14.43 -0.84
CA GLY A 133 -9.85 -13.96 -0.42
C GLY A 133 -9.58 -12.52 -0.87
N THR A 134 -9.90 -12.18 -2.12
CA THR A 134 -9.78 -10.81 -2.63
C THR A 134 -10.63 -9.83 -1.82
N ILE A 135 -11.90 -10.15 -1.58
CA ILE A 135 -12.80 -9.29 -0.80
C ILE A 135 -12.23 -9.06 0.60
N LEU A 136 -11.76 -10.12 1.27
CA LEU A 136 -11.20 -10.03 2.62
C LEU A 136 -9.94 -9.15 2.63
N VAL A 137 -9.00 -9.40 1.72
CA VAL A 137 -7.75 -8.62 1.62
C VAL A 137 -8.03 -7.13 1.37
N PHE A 138 -8.90 -6.80 0.42
CA PHE A 138 -9.25 -5.41 0.14
C PHE A 138 -10.01 -4.75 1.28
N THR A 139 -10.89 -5.49 1.99
CA THR A 139 -11.57 -4.97 3.18
C THR A 139 -10.59 -4.61 4.27
N VAL A 140 -9.62 -5.47 4.56
CA VAL A 140 -8.56 -5.21 5.54
C VAL A 140 -7.73 -3.98 5.14
N ILE A 141 -7.29 -3.91 3.88
CA ILE A 141 -6.54 -2.76 3.36
C ILE A 141 -7.33 -1.46 3.54
N TYR A 142 -8.62 -1.45 3.20
CA TYR A 142 -9.45 -0.26 3.35
C TYR A 142 -9.70 0.13 4.80
N LEU A 143 -9.85 -0.85 5.71
CA LEU A 143 -9.96 -0.56 7.14
C LEU A 143 -8.68 0.09 7.67
N PHE A 144 -7.51 -0.36 7.22
CA PHE A 144 -6.24 0.29 7.53
C PHE A 144 -6.18 1.72 7.00
N PHE A 145 -6.54 1.94 5.73
CA PHE A 145 -6.57 3.29 5.15
C PHE A 145 -7.54 4.21 5.89
N TYR A 146 -8.74 3.73 6.21
CA TYR A 146 -9.73 4.49 6.96
C TYR A 146 -9.25 4.83 8.39
N ALA A 147 -8.56 3.91 9.06
CA ALA A 147 -7.98 4.15 10.38
C ALA A 147 -6.87 5.22 10.31
N ILE A 148 -6.10 5.26 9.22
CA ILE A 148 -4.99 6.20 9.01
C ILE A 148 -5.47 7.57 8.50
N SER A 149 -6.50 7.63 7.65
CA SER A 149 -6.86 8.85 6.90
C SER A 149 -7.48 9.96 7.75
N ASP A 150 -7.62 9.79 9.07
CA ASP A 150 -8.25 10.75 9.98
C ASP A 150 -9.71 11.13 9.59
N ASP A 151 -10.31 10.47 8.59
CA ASP A 151 -11.67 10.76 8.09
C ASP A 151 -12.76 10.53 9.14
N HIS A 152 -12.46 9.72 10.16
CA HIS A 152 -13.32 9.56 11.34
C HIS A 152 -13.53 10.89 12.11
N LYS A 153 -12.62 11.86 11.99
CA LYS A 153 -12.76 13.21 12.57
C LYS A 153 -13.80 14.06 11.83
N LEU A 154 -13.96 13.85 10.52
CA LEU A 154 -15.04 14.47 9.74
C LEU A 154 -16.40 13.87 10.11
N ILE A 155 -16.42 12.58 10.46
CA ILE A 155 -17.62 11.86 10.93
C ILE A 155 -18.05 12.32 12.33
N LYS A 156 -17.18 12.93 13.15
CA LYS A 156 -17.55 13.40 14.50
C LYS A 156 -18.08 14.84 14.55
N LYS A 157 -17.90 15.64 13.48
CA LYS A 157 -18.24 17.07 13.44
C LYS A 157 -19.61 17.41 12.85
N SER A 158 -20.42 16.41 12.51
CA SER A 158 -21.79 16.57 11.98
C SER A 158 -22.80 15.83 12.84
#